data_AF-A0A2H5MY64-F1
#
_entry.id   AF-A0A2H5MY64-F1
#
_cell.length_a   1.000
_cell.length_b   1.000
_cell.length_c   1.000
_cell.angle_alpha   90.00
_cell.angle_beta   90.00
_cell.angle_gamma   90.00
#
_symmetry.space_group_name_H-M   'P 1'
#
loop_
_entity.id
_entity.type
_entity.pdbx_description
1 polymer ?
#
loop_
_entity_poly.entity_id
_entity_poly.type
_entity_poly.pdbx_seq_one_letter_code
_entity_poly.pdbx_strand_id
1 'polypeptide(L)'
;MAMGSRGWCFFFPEANEVKFARTSVFEGASFKLDYLTKPSFFEDFGFTEKVKMADRVKPEDELFLVAYPYFNVNGSLTPCLLIDIHSLRSLILLFFCLVEMLVVEELYKEAVFNTARQLIIFNGELDRIRCYPGSWKVLKKVRNKYICLHQREVMPSLKEVALDILPSA
;
A
#
# COMPACT_ATOMS: atom_id res chain seq x y z
N MET A 1 -13.69 26.84 -3.09
CA MET A 1 -14.41 25.87 -3.94
C MET A 1 -13.91 24.49 -3.54
N ALA A 2 -14.57 23.82 -2.58
CA ALA A 2 -14.17 22.49 -2.14
C ALA A 2 -14.68 21.49 -3.20
N MET A 3 -13.78 20.94 -4.02
CA MET A 3 -14.09 19.72 -4.78
C MET A 3 -14.36 18.64 -3.74
N GLY A 4 -15.62 18.48 -3.36
CA GLY A 4 -16.07 17.44 -2.45
C GLY A 4 -15.83 16.10 -3.12
N SER A 5 -14.69 15.49 -2.81
CA SER A 5 -14.27 14.14 -3.16
C SER A 5 -15.10 13.10 -2.41
N ARG A 6 -16.42 13.13 -2.61
CA ARG A 6 -17.31 12.08 -2.09
C ARG A 6 -16.83 10.77 -2.72
N GLY A 7 -16.42 9.81 -1.89
CA GLY A 7 -15.95 8.49 -2.35
C GLY A 7 -14.43 8.29 -2.42
N TRP A 8 -13.61 9.18 -1.88
CA TRP A 8 -12.16 8.96 -1.82
C TRP A 8 -11.75 8.44 -0.45
N CYS A 9 -11.04 7.31 -0.40
CA CYS A 9 -10.58 6.65 0.82
C CYS A 9 -9.07 6.46 0.81
N PHE A 10 -8.40 7.01 1.82
CA PHE A 10 -6.95 6.96 2.00
C PHE A 10 -6.62 6.00 3.13
N PHE A 11 -5.92 4.93 2.81
CA PHE A 11 -5.43 3.93 3.76
C PHE A 11 -3.95 4.19 4.09
N PHE A 12 -3.68 4.38 5.38
CA PHE A 12 -2.34 4.44 5.95
C PHE A 12 -1.89 3.07 6.46
N PRO A 13 -0.59 2.81 6.64
CA PRO A 13 -0.10 1.57 7.22
C PRO A 13 -0.75 1.27 8.58
N GLU A 14 -0.79 2.27 9.48
CA GLU A 14 -1.28 2.11 10.85
C GLU A 14 -2.20 3.23 11.35
N ALA A 15 -2.94 2.94 12.42
CA ALA A 15 -3.91 3.86 13.02
C ALA A 15 -3.30 5.16 13.58
N ASN A 16 -2.05 5.12 14.06
CA ASN A 16 -1.37 6.32 14.57
C ASN A 16 -1.02 7.30 13.46
N GLU A 17 -0.65 6.80 12.27
CA GLU A 17 -0.45 7.63 11.09
C GLU A 17 -1.74 8.31 10.63
N VAL A 18 -2.90 7.63 10.73
CA VAL A 18 -4.20 8.26 10.45
C VAL A 18 -4.47 9.42 11.39
N LYS A 19 -4.19 9.26 12.70
CA LYS A 19 -4.37 10.32 13.69
C LYS A 19 -3.50 11.52 13.33
N PHE A 20 -2.23 11.29 13.06
CA PHE A 20 -1.29 12.34 12.67
C PHE A 20 -1.70 13.03 11.36
N ALA A 21 -2.05 12.25 10.33
CA ALA A 21 -2.43 12.78 9.03
C ALA A 21 -3.70 13.64 9.11
N ARG A 22 -4.68 13.20 9.92
CA ARG A 22 -5.94 13.93 10.13
C ARG A 22 -5.74 15.27 10.83
N THR A 23 -4.85 15.34 11.82
CA THR A 23 -4.60 16.57 12.58
C THR A 23 -3.63 17.52 11.88
N SER A 24 -2.65 16.99 11.15
CA SER A 24 -1.49 17.79 10.73
C SER A 24 -1.50 18.15 9.24
N VAL A 25 -2.10 17.31 8.38
CA VAL A 25 -1.99 17.42 6.91
C VAL A 25 -3.34 17.60 6.24
N PHE A 26 -4.34 16.83 6.68
CA PHE A 26 -5.68 16.77 6.09
C PHE A 26 -6.74 17.43 6.98
N GLU A 27 -6.36 18.40 7.80
CA GLU A 27 -7.32 19.13 8.63
C GLU A 27 -8.36 19.83 7.75
N GLY A 28 -9.64 19.61 8.05
CA GLY A 28 -10.76 20.16 7.27
C GLY A 28 -11.02 19.47 5.92
N ALA A 29 -10.28 18.42 5.58
CA ALA A 29 -10.51 17.67 4.35
C ALA A 29 -11.72 16.73 4.46
N SER A 30 -12.48 16.56 3.37
CA SER A 30 -13.67 15.70 3.33
C SER A 30 -13.39 14.25 2.91
N PHE A 31 -12.11 13.87 2.74
CA PHE A 31 -11.72 12.50 2.38
C PHE A 31 -11.89 11.56 3.58
N LYS A 32 -12.17 10.29 3.30
CA LYS A 32 -12.15 9.24 4.31
C LYS A 32 -10.69 8.83 4.54
N LEU A 33 -10.24 8.87 5.80
CA LEU A 33 -8.91 8.41 6.22
C LEU A 33 -9.07 7.17 7.11
N ASP A 34 -8.44 6.07 6.72
CA ASP A 34 -8.47 4.77 7.40
C ASP A 34 -7.07 4.13 7.34
N TYR A 35 -6.89 2.92 7.86
CA TYR A 35 -5.61 2.23 7.93
C TYR A 35 -5.70 0.75 7.55
N LEU A 36 -4.56 0.16 7.15
CA LEU A 36 -4.42 -1.23 6.75
C LEU A 36 -4.29 -2.18 7.95
N THR A 37 -3.49 -1.81 8.96
CA THR A 37 -3.16 -2.69 10.10
C THR A 37 -3.34 -2.00 11.45
N LYS A 38 -3.90 -2.69 12.45
CA LYS A 38 -3.86 -2.19 13.84
C LYS A 38 -2.45 -2.46 14.39
N PRO A 39 -1.86 -1.52 15.14
CA PRO A 39 -0.57 -1.76 15.81
C PRO A 39 -0.61 -2.87 16.87
N SER A 40 -1.80 -3.39 17.24
CA SER A 40 -1.99 -4.56 18.12
C SER A 40 -1.71 -5.90 17.42
N PHE A 41 -0.61 -6.00 16.69
CA PHE A 41 -0.30 -7.09 15.77
C PHE A 41 -0.20 -8.49 16.42
N PHE A 42 0.02 -8.58 17.73
CA PHE A 42 0.00 -9.83 18.48
C PHE A 42 -1.41 -10.32 18.86
N GLU A 43 -2.41 -9.44 18.88
CA GLU A 43 -3.82 -9.81 19.16
C GLU A 43 -4.47 -10.42 17.91
N ASP A 44 -4.13 -9.91 16.72
CA ASP A 44 -4.68 -10.34 15.42
C ASP A 44 -4.14 -11.69 14.91
N PHE A 45 -3.01 -12.18 15.44
CA PHE A 45 -2.44 -13.50 15.08
C PHE A 45 -2.94 -14.66 15.94
N GLY A 46 -3.87 -14.43 16.88
CA GLY A 46 -4.41 -15.54 17.69
C GLY A 46 -5.68 -15.33 18.51
N PHE A 47 -6.14 -14.10 18.84
CA PHE A 47 -7.24 -13.96 19.82
C PHE A 47 -8.19 -12.76 19.62
N THR A 48 -8.35 -12.20 18.41
CA THR A 48 -9.50 -11.31 18.13
C THR A 48 -9.88 -11.25 16.64
N GLU A 49 -11.10 -10.77 16.35
CA GLU A 49 -11.74 -10.78 15.03
C GLU A 49 -10.89 -10.10 13.94
N LYS A 50 -10.45 -10.91 12.97
CA LYS A 50 -9.82 -10.44 11.73
C LYS A 50 -10.80 -9.53 10.98
N VAL A 51 -10.56 -8.22 11.02
CA VAL A 51 -11.36 -7.24 10.26
C VAL A 51 -10.99 -7.33 8.79
N LYS A 52 -11.93 -7.70 7.92
CA LYS A 52 -11.71 -7.72 6.48
C LYS A 52 -11.64 -6.29 5.94
N MET A 53 -10.75 -6.05 4.97
CA MET A 53 -10.63 -4.70 4.41
C MET A 53 -11.85 -4.29 3.61
N ALA A 54 -12.54 -5.25 3.00
CA ALA A 54 -13.79 -5.02 2.29
C ALA A 54 -14.86 -4.41 3.21
N ASP A 55 -14.93 -4.81 4.48
CA ASP A 55 -15.89 -4.28 5.45
C ASP A 55 -15.60 -2.82 5.82
N ARG A 56 -14.37 -2.36 5.59
CA ARG A 56 -13.97 -0.97 5.79
C ARG A 56 -14.27 -0.11 4.58
N VAL A 57 -14.70 -0.67 3.45
CA VAL A 57 -15.00 0.06 2.21
C VAL A 57 -16.51 0.27 2.10
N LYS A 58 -16.91 1.47 1.67
CA LYS A 58 -18.32 1.79 1.43
C LYS A 58 -18.69 1.56 -0.04
N PRO A 59 -19.96 1.26 -0.36
CA PRO A 59 -20.44 1.17 -1.73
C PRO A 59 -20.10 2.40 -2.58
N GLU A 60 -20.17 3.59 -1.96
CA GLU A 60 -19.94 4.89 -2.60
C GLU A 60 -18.45 5.27 -2.71
N ASP A 61 -17.54 4.47 -2.17
CA ASP A 61 -16.11 4.70 -2.37
C ASP A 61 -15.74 4.38 -3.84
N GLU A 62 -15.12 5.33 -4.52
CA GLU A 62 -14.75 5.28 -5.94
C GLU A 62 -13.23 5.18 -6.13
N LEU A 63 -12.44 5.78 -5.24
CA LEU A 63 -10.98 5.80 -5.31
C LEU A 63 -10.35 5.43 -3.96
N PHE A 64 -9.46 4.44 -4.00
CA PHE A 64 -8.63 4.02 -2.89
C PHE A 64 -7.21 4.50 -3.11
N LEU A 65 -6.69 5.24 -2.14
CA LEU A 65 -5.29 5.59 -2.05
C LEU A 65 -4.64 4.80 -0.92
N VAL A 66 -3.63 4.01 -1.21
CA VAL A 66 -2.98 3.19 -0.18
C VAL A 66 -1.52 3.59 -0.06
N ALA A 67 -1.14 4.12 1.09
CA ALA A 67 0.25 4.32 1.45
C ALA A 67 0.79 2.99 1.99
N TYR A 68 1.79 2.46 1.31
CA TYR A 68 2.47 1.23 1.66
C TYR A 68 3.91 1.55 2.03
N PRO A 69 4.47 1.02 3.13
CA PRO A 69 5.81 1.40 3.55
C PRO A 69 6.87 0.85 2.61
N TYR A 70 7.95 1.59 2.57
CA TYR A 70 9.03 1.35 1.64
C TYR A 70 9.87 0.12 1.99
N PHE A 71 10.13 -0.71 0.98
CA PHE A 71 11.12 -1.76 1.04
C PHE A 71 12.06 -1.67 -0.16
N ASN A 72 13.28 -1.20 0.08
CA ASN A 72 14.35 -1.27 -0.91
C ASN A 72 15.08 -2.60 -0.81
N VAL A 73 14.82 -3.47 -1.76
CA VAL A 73 15.65 -4.65 -1.96
C VAL A 73 17.05 -4.27 -2.47
N ASN A 74 17.22 -3.15 -3.17
CA ASN A 74 18.51 -2.77 -3.79
C ASN A 74 19.40 -1.87 -2.93
N GLY A 75 18.82 -0.94 -2.18
CA GLY A 75 19.55 -0.09 -1.22
C GLY A 75 19.98 -0.85 0.03
N SER A 76 19.49 -2.08 0.20
CA SER A 76 19.94 -3.02 1.21
C SER A 76 20.91 -4.08 0.66
N LEU A 77 21.12 -4.15 -0.66
CA LEU A 77 22.16 -4.94 -1.32
C LEU A 77 23.51 -4.20 -1.45
N THR A 78 23.76 -3.16 -0.65
CA THR A 78 25.11 -3.03 -0.09
C THR A 78 25.40 -4.27 0.76
N PRO A 79 26.66 -4.68 0.96
CA PRO A 79 27.04 -6.01 1.52
C PRO A 79 26.60 -6.29 2.98
N CYS A 80 25.55 -5.64 3.48
CA CYS A 80 24.89 -5.93 4.75
C CYS A 80 23.81 -7.02 4.62
N LEU A 81 23.02 -7.15 3.54
CA LEU A 81 21.98 -8.21 3.50
C LEU A 81 22.48 -9.63 3.17
N LEU A 82 23.68 -9.78 2.58
CA LEU A 82 24.34 -11.09 2.52
C LEU A 82 24.94 -11.49 3.88
N ILE A 83 24.92 -10.58 4.87
CA ILE A 83 25.39 -10.83 6.24
C ILE A 83 24.23 -10.79 7.27
N ASP A 84 23.06 -10.19 6.99
CA ASP A 84 22.08 -9.88 8.05
C ASP A 84 20.60 -10.27 7.80
N ILE A 85 20.34 -11.36 7.07
CA ILE A 85 19.06 -12.10 7.21
C ILE A 85 18.95 -12.74 8.62
N HIS A 86 20.03 -12.74 9.40
CA HIS A 86 20.08 -13.20 10.79
C HIS A 86 19.65 -12.15 11.83
N SER A 87 19.51 -10.87 11.46
CA SER A 87 19.02 -9.85 12.39
C SER A 87 17.50 -9.88 12.48
N LEU A 88 16.99 -10.10 13.70
CA LEU A 88 15.57 -10.08 14.04
C LEU A 88 14.86 -8.83 13.49
N ARG A 89 15.56 -7.69 13.41
CA ARG A 89 15.00 -6.43 12.90
C ARG A 89 14.68 -6.49 11.40
N SER A 90 15.55 -7.09 10.59
CA SER A 90 15.33 -7.23 9.13
C SER A 90 14.18 -8.20 8.84
N LEU A 91 14.10 -9.29 9.59
CA LEU A 91 13.01 -10.26 9.48
C LEU A 91 11.67 -9.66 9.90
N ILE A 92 11.65 -8.87 10.97
CA ILE A 92 10.46 -8.14 11.44
C ILE A 92 9.98 -7.16 10.36
N LEU A 93 10.87 -6.37 9.76
CA LEU A 93 10.49 -5.41 8.71
C LEU A 93 9.96 -6.10 7.45
N LEU A 94 10.60 -7.20 7.02
CA LEU A 94 10.13 -7.99 5.88
C LEU A 94 8.74 -8.60 6.17
N PHE A 95 8.52 -9.05 7.40
CA PHE A 95 7.25 -9.60 7.82
C PHE A 95 6.12 -8.56 7.79
N PHE A 96 6.34 -7.36 8.33
CA PHE A 96 5.35 -6.27 8.25
C PHE A 96 5.01 -5.89 6.81
N CYS A 97 6.04 -5.76 5.97
CA CYS A 97 5.92 -5.53 4.53
C CYS A 97 5.03 -6.62 3.88
N LEU A 98 5.33 -7.90 4.09
CA LEU A 98 4.51 -8.99 3.55
C LEU A 98 3.05 -8.93 4.00
N VAL A 99 2.79 -8.59 5.27
CA VAL A 99 1.42 -8.49 5.78
C VAL A 99 0.64 -7.34 5.14
N GLU A 100 1.23 -6.16 5.04
CA GLU A 100 0.56 -5.04 4.37
C GLU A 100 0.30 -5.33 2.90
N MET A 101 1.20 -6.08 2.24
CA MET A 101 1.03 -6.51 0.85
C MET A 101 -0.16 -7.47 0.70
N LEU A 102 -0.33 -8.38 1.66
CA LEU A 102 -1.49 -9.28 1.71
C LEU A 102 -2.80 -8.51 1.92
N VAL A 103 -2.80 -7.51 2.80
CA VAL A 103 -3.97 -6.66 3.06
C VAL A 103 -4.37 -5.86 1.82
N VAL A 104 -3.38 -5.33 1.08
CA VAL A 104 -3.60 -4.63 -0.19
C VAL A 104 -4.13 -5.58 -1.27
N GLU A 105 -3.63 -6.81 -1.32
CA GLU A 105 -4.12 -7.83 -2.25
C GLU A 105 -5.58 -8.21 -1.95
N GLU A 106 -5.95 -8.36 -0.68
CA GLU A 106 -7.33 -8.57 -0.24
C GLU A 106 -8.23 -7.41 -0.66
N LEU A 107 -7.81 -6.16 -0.39
CA LEU A 107 -8.54 -4.96 -0.78
C LEU A 107 -8.75 -4.90 -2.31
N TYR A 108 -7.71 -5.21 -3.09
CA TYR A 108 -7.83 -5.24 -4.54
C TYR A 108 -8.84 -6.29 -5.01
N LYS A 109 -8.72 -7.53 -4.53
CA LYS A 109 -9.58 -8.65 -4.95
C LYS A 109 -11.05 -8.41 -4.61
N GLU A 110 -11.32 -7.96 -3.39
CA GLU A 110 -12.68 -7.86 -2.86
C GLU A 110 -13.36 -6.52 -3.22
N ALA A 111 -12.61 -5.41 -3.26
CA ALA A 111 -13.20 -4.08 -3.43
C ALA A 111 -13.01 -3.48 -4.82
N VAL A 112 -12.04 -3.95 -5.62
CA VAL A 112 -11.59 -3.28 -6.86
C VAL A 112 -11.78 -4.14 -8.11
N PHE A 113 -11.30 -5.39 -8.11
CA PHE A 113 -11.11 -6.23 -9.30
C PHE A 113 -12.33 -6.34 -10.22
N ASN A 114 -13.52 -6.51 -9.64
CA ASN A 114 -14.79 -6.65 -10.38
C ASN A 114 -15.65 -5.38 -10.35
N THR A 115 -15.03 -4.22 -10.14
CA THR A 115 -15.73 -2.93 -10.00
C THR A 115 -15.13 -1.86 -10.90
N ALA A 116 -15.81 -0.72 -11.01
CA ALA A 116 -15.24 0.47 -11.67
C ALA A 116 -14.33 1.29 -10.75
N ARG A 117 -14.13 0.86 -9.50
CA ARG A 117 -13.34 1.60 -8.51
C ARG A 117 -11.86 1.60 -8.87
N GLN A 118 -11.17 2.64 -8.45
CA GLN A 118 -9.75 2.82 -8.65
C GLN A 118 -8.97 2.54 -7.39
N LEU A 119 -7.80 1.93 -7.54
CA LEU A 119 -6.84 1.72 -6.47
C LEU A 119 -5.49 2.25 -6.93
N ILE A 120 -4.92 3.13 -6.11
CA ILE A 120 -3.59 3.68 -6.31
C ILE A 120 -2.78 3.37 -5.08
N ILE A 121 -1.62 2.73 -5.26
CA ILE A 121 -0.72 2.38 -4.17
C ILE A 121 0.54 3.22 -4.29
N PHE A 122 0.85 3.98 -3.25
CA PHE A 122 2.10 4.70 -3.07
C PHE A 122 3.05 3.84 -2.26
N ASN A 123 4.22 3.56 -2.83
CA ASN A 123 5.33 3.04 -2.05
C ASN A 123 5.94 4.21 -1.25
N GLY A 124 6.49 3.99 -0.05
CA GLY A 124 7.00 5.03 0.84
C GLY A 124 8.09 5.95 0.24
N GLU A 125 8.66 5.59 -0.92
CA GLU A 125 9.24 6.56 -1.85
C GLU A 125 8.14 7.14 -2.74
N LEU A 126 7.79 8.42 -2.56
CA LEU A 126 6.82 9.18 -3.38
C LEU A 126 7.07 9.09 -4.90
N ASP A 127 8.22 8.57 -5.30
CA ASP A 127 8.66 8.43 -6.67
C ASP A 127 8.06 7.21 -7.36
N ARG A 128 7.47 6.23 -6.67
CA ARG A 128 6.89 5.02 -7.30
C ARG A 128 5.41 4.83 -6.97
N ILE A 129 4.59 4.73 -8.02
CA ILE A 129 3.13 4.62 -7.93
C ILE A 129 2.65 3.38 -8.70
N ARG A 130 1.71 2.63 -8.12
CA ARG A 130 0.95 1.57 -8.81
C ARG A 130 -0.50 1.99 -9.00
N CYS A 131 -1.11 1.67 -10.14
CA CYS A 131 -2.48 2.07 -10.47
C CYS A 131 -3.34 0.91 -10.98
N TYR A 132 -4.63 0.94 -10.60
CA TYR A 132 -5.72 0.04 -10.99
C TYR A 132 -7.03 0.88 -11.13
N PRO A 133 -8.04 0.47 -11.93
CA PRO A 133 -8.19 -0.79 -12.64
C PRO A 133 -7.52 -0.77 -14.03
N GLY A 134 -7.31 -1.96 -14.59
CA GLY A 134 -6.64 -2.16 -15.89
C GLY A 134 -5.30 -2.88 -15.76
N SER A 135 -4.45 -2.76 -16.78
CA SER A 135 -3.11 -3.35 -16.73
C SER A 135 -2.33 -2.82 -15.54
N TRP A 136 -1.80 -3.73 -14.74
CA TRP A 136 -0.91 -3.43 -13.62
C TRP A 136 0.29 -2.64 -14.10
N LYS A 137 0.53 -1.46 -13.53
CA LYS A 137 1.66 -0.59 -13.91
C LYS A 137 2.47 -0.16 -12.71
N VAL A 138 3.79 -0.08 -12.91
CA VAL A 138 4.70 0.67 -12.02
C VAL A 138 5.09 1.93 -12.73
N LEU A 139 4.76 3.07 -12.13
CA LEU A 139 5.10 4.39 -12.62
C LEU A 139 6.18 4.99 -11.74
N LYS A 140 7.20 5.60 -12.35
CA LYS A 140 8.20 6.40 -11.64
C LYS A 140 8.05 7.88 -11.96
N LYS A 141 8.04 8.72 -10.94
CA LYS A 141 8.10 10.16 -11.10
C LYS A 141 9.54 10.56 -11.45
N VAL A 142 9.71 11.19 -12.61
CA VAL A 142 10.98 11.81 -13.01
C VAL A 142 10.69 13.27 -13.32
N ARG A 143 11.19 14.16 -12.45
CA ARG A 143 10.85 15.60 -12.44
C ARG A 143 9.33 15.78 -12.30
N ASN A 144 8.67 16.28 -13.35
CA ASN A 144 7.24 16.53 -13.39
C ASN A 144 6.47 15.59 -14.35
N LYS A 145 7.07 14.45 -14.69
CA LYS A 145 6.48 13.43 -15.57
C LYS A 145 6.50 12.07 -14.91
N TYR A 146 5.53 11.23 -15.24
CA TYR A 146 5.51 9.83 -14.86
C TYR A 146 5.95 8.98 -16.04
N ILE A 147 6.91 8.08 -15.82
CA ILE A 147 7.36 7.08 -16.79
C ILE A 147 6.88 5.70 -16.35
N CYS A 148 6.39 4.89 -17.29
CA CYS A 148 6.01 3.50 -17.00
C CYS A 148 7.28 2.64 -17.01
N LEU A 149 7.62 2.07 -15.85
CA LEU A 149 8.76 1.18 -15.68
C LEU A 149 8.39 -0.29 -15.96
N HIS A 150 7.15 -0.65 -15.64
CA HIS A 150 6.65 -2.01 -15.82
C HIS A 150 5.16 -1.98 -16.10
N GLN A 151 4.68 -2.86 -16.98
CA GLN A 151 3.26 -3.05 -17.27
C GLN A 151 2.96 -4.54 -17.47
N ARG A 152 1.89 -5.05 -16.85
CA ARG A 152 1.33 -6.40 -17.11
C ARG A 152 -0.18 -6.32 -17.23
N GLU A 153 -0.79 -7.22 -18.00
CA GLU A 153 -2.25 -7.29 -18.09
C GLU A 153 -2.88 -7.79 -16.79
N VAL A 154 -2.23 -8.76 -16.15
CA VAL A 154 -2.66 -9.36 -14.89
C VAL A 154 -1.72 -8.94 -13.77
N MET A 155 -2.25 -8.73 -12.57
CA MET A 155 -1.47 -8.46 -11.37
C MET A 155 -0.49 -9.62 -11.10
N PRO A 156 0.84 -9.36 -11.05
CA PRO A 156 1.82 -10.37 -10.65
C PRO A 156 1.58 -10.84 -9.20
N SER A 157 2.09 -12.02 -8.86
CA SER A 157 2.10 -12.49 -7.48
C SER A 157 2.91 -11.55 -6.58
N LEU A 158 2.59 -11.50 -5.28
CA LEU A 158 3.36 -10.72 -4.31
C LEU A 158 4.86 -11.07 -4.32
N LYS A 159 5.18 -12.36 -4.54
CA LYS A 159 6.55 -12.85 -4.68
C LYS A 159 7.25 -12.21 -5.87
N GLU A 160 6.63 -12.24 -7.06
CA GLU A 160 7.20 -11.62 -8.27
C GLU A 160 7.35 -10.10 -8.10
N VAL A 161 6.36 -9.43 -7.49
CA VAL A 161 6.45 -7.98 -7.23
C VAL A 161 7.65 -7.67 -6.34
N ALA A 162 7.80 -8.39 -5.22
CA ALA A 162 8.82 -8.13 -4.22
C ALA A 162 10.24 -8.49 -4.69
N LEU A 163 10.39 -9.62 -5.39
CA LEU A 163 11.70 -10.18 -5.72
C LEU A 163 12.19 -9.83 -7.12
N ASP A 164 11.29 -9.64 -8.07
CA ASP A 164 11.66 -9.52 -9.48
C ASP A 164 11.39 -8.11 -10.02
N ILE A 165 10.27 -7.48 -9.62
CA ILE A 165 9.84 -6.21 -10.23
C ILE A 165 10.35 -4.99 -9.48
N LEU A 166 10.16 -4.91 -8.16
CA LEU A 166 10.63 -3.77 -7.37
C LEU A 166 12.16 -3.58 -7.41
N PRO A 167 12.99 -4.64 -7.29
CA PRO A 167 14.44 -4.48 -7.42
C PRO A 167 14.92 -4.27 -8.86
N SER A 168 14.14 -4.60 -9.90
CA SER A 168 14.58 -4.37 -11.28
C SER A 168 14.20 -2.99 -11.84
N ALA A 169 13.38 -2.23 -11.10
CA ALA A 169 12.78 -0.96 -11.52
C ALA A 169 13.49 0.26 -10.93
#